data_AF-A0A8T7DQA1-F1
#
_entry.id   AF-A0A8T7DQA1-F1
#
_cell.length_a   1.000
_cell.length_b   1.000
_cell.length_c   1.000
_cell.angle_alpha   90.00
_cell.angle_beta   90.00
_cell.angle_gamma   90.00
#
_symmetry.space_group_name_H-M   'P 1'
#
loop_
_entity.id
_entity.type
_entity.pdbx_description
1 polymer ?
#
loop_
_entity_poly.entity_id
_entity_poly.type
_entity_poly.pdbx_seq_one_letter_code
_entity_poly.pdbx_strand_id
1 'polypeptide(L)'
;MSLNILCLIQRVGITQGILMFTKQFSGASPEAPNALYKGLSIITGTCLLVFSSAVSAAVYTGDGVEMYLKKNTFPELPVEEKVFLNKDSSSHVSGNVGSRLDPRLVTFSSSTDILSTTNGFATIKAEDGLLNSITITAPGYWFEDLIFSVDLSSSRGQKPNTNLDLAVTAEDRSGTIDTFTDWTTLSDWVNGQNRIMIVSTEGNLMQSVTITSQAGLESFGGLKQIKQIEVSGLTPVPVPASLWLLGSGLIGLIGLAKRKRV
;
A
#
# COMPACT_ATOMS: atom_id res chain seq x y z
N MET A 1 -13.04 18.54 41.12
CA MET A 1 -13.63 17.43 40.34
C MET A 1 -14.17 18.03 39.04
N SER A 2 -13.37 18.03 37.97
CA SER A 2 -13.82 18.42 36.63
C SER A 2 -13.64 17.22 35.71
N LEU A 3 -14.74 16.86 35.06
CA LEU A 3 -14.91 15.71 34.20
C LEU A 3 -14.44 16.08 32.79
N ASN A 4 -13.50 15.31 32.24
CA ASN A 4 -13.07 15.43 30.85
C ASN A 4 -14.17 14.92 29.91
N ILE A 5 -14.58 15.76 28.97
CA ILE A 5 -15.53 15.43 27.91
C ILE A 5 -14.78 14.68 26.80
N LEU A 6 -15.20 13.44 26.59
CA LEU A 6 -14.74 12.51 25.58
C LEU A 6 -15.28 12.95 24.20
N CYS A 7 -14.38 13.27 23.27
CA CYS A 7 -14.72 13.55 21.87
C CYS A 7 -14.92 12.22 21.13
N LEU A 8 -16.19 11.86 20.90
CA LEU A 8 -16.57 10.71 20.07
C LEU A 8 -16.92 11.23 18.67
N ILE A 9 -15.97 11.17 17.74
CA ILE A 9 -16.24 11.46 16.32
C ILE A 9 -16.86 10.20 15.69
N GLN A 10 -18.18 10.22 15.54
CA GLN A 10 -18.92 9.28 14.71
C GLN A 10 -18.57 9.50 13.24
N ARG A 11 -17.92 8.51 12.62
CA ARG A 11 -17.66 8.45 11.18
C ARG A 11 -18.95 8.01 10.47
N VAL A 12 -19.72 8.97 9.96
CA VAL A 12 -20.94 8.71 9.19
C VAL A 12 -20.56 8.17 7.81
N GLY A 13 -20.94 6.92 7.54
CA GLY A 13 -20.91 6.34 6.20
C GLY A 13 -21.96 7.02 5.31
N ILE A 14 -21.49 7.74 4.30
CA ILE A 14 -22.33 8.34 3.27
C ILE A 14 -22.80 7.19 2.35
N THR A 15 -23.98 6.66 2.64
CA THR A 15 -24.69 5.75 1.76
C THR A 15 -25.33 6.59 0.66
N GLN A 16 -25.02 6.26 -0.59
CA GLN A 16 -25.60 6.92 -1.76
C GLN A 16 -27.13 6.84 -1.73
N GLY A 17 -27.78 8.01 -1.79
CA GLY A 17 -29.20 8.15 -2.03
C GLY A 17 -29.43 9.21 -3.08
N ILE A 18 -29.24 8.86 -4.36
CA ILE A 18 -29.78 9.66 -5.47
C ILE A 18 -31.29 9.44 -5.44
N LEU A 19 -31.98 10.35 -4.76
CA LEU A 19 -33.43 10.40 -4.67
C LEU A 19 -33.96 11.07 -5.96
N MET A 20 -34.25 10.30 -6.99
CA MET A 20 -35.08 10.78 -8.11
C MET A 20 -36.51 10.99 -7.60
N PHE A 21 -36.87 12.23 -7.30
CA PHE A 21 -38.28 12.63 -7.20
C PHE A 21 -38.71 13.29 -8.51
N THR A 22 -39.18 12.48 -9.46
CA THR A 22 -40.09 12.96 -10.51
C THR A 22 -41.49 12.54 -10.10
N LYS A 23 -42.13 13.38 -9.27
CA LYS A 23 -43.51 13.17 -8.85
C LYS A 23 -44.43 13.49 -10.03
N GLN A 24 -44.82 12.46 -10.77
CA GLN A 24 -45.80 12.56 -11.85
C GLN A 24 -47.19 12.71 -11.24
N PHE A 25 -47.71 13.95 -11.22
CA PHE A 25 -49.10 14.21 -10.84
C PHE A 25 -50.03 13.73 -11.97
N SER A 26 -50.72 12.63 -11.73
CA SER A 26 -51.86 12.16 -12.52
C SER A 26 -53.15 12.44 -11.74
N GLY A 27 -54.10 13.12 -12.36
CA GLY A 27 -55.49 13.16 -11.92
C GLY A 27 -56.09 14.56 -11.75
N ALA A 28 -56.73 15.08 -12.80
CA ALA A 28 -57.91 15.95 -12.67
C ALA A 28 -58.74 15.96 -13.96
N SER A 29 -60.04 15.75 -13.76
CA SER A 29 -61.19 15.70 -14.68
C SER A 29 -61.44 17.01 -15.44
N PRO A 30 -62.22 17.03 -16.55
CA PRO A 30 -62.45 18.24 -17.33
C PRO A 30 -63.70 18.99 -16.88
N GLU A 31 -63.61 20.32 -16.74
CA GLU A 31 -64.67 21.30 -17.05
C GLU A 31 -64.10 22.73 -17.01
N ALA A 32 -64.52 23.56 -17.97
CA ALA A 32 -63.94 24.85 -18.39
C ALA A 32 -64.47 26.08 -17.60
N PRO A 33 -64.32 27.35 -18.04
CA PRO A 33 -63.16 28.10 -18.56
C PRO A 33 -62.90 29.44 -17.78
N ASN A 34 -61.76 30.09 -18.11
CA ASN A 34 -61.45 31.53 -17.95
C ASN A 34 -61.27 32.12 -16.53
N ALA A 35 -60.01 32.33 -16.11
CA ALA A 35 -59.58 33.57 -15.44
C ALA A 35 -58.05 33.67 -15.30
N LEU A 36 -57.50 34.78 -15.81
CA LEU A 36 -56.47 35.64 -15.22
C LEU A 36 -55.15 35.02 -14.70
N TYR A 37 -54.09 35.36 -15.44
CA TYR A 37 -52.66 35.39 -15.10
C TYR A 37 -52.30 35.47 -13.60
N LYS A 38 -51.46 34.53 -13.13
CA LYS A 38 -50.46 34.78 -12.07
C LYS A 38 -49.14 34.11 -12.43
N GLY A 39 -48.08 34.89 -12.32
CA GLY A 39 -46.75 34.64 -12.90
C GLY A 39 -46.10 33.34 -12.47
N LEU A 40 -45.57 32.64 -13.47
CA LEU A 40 -44.70 31.49 -13.31
C LEU A 40 -43.31 31.99 -12.89
N SER A 41 -43.04 32.05 -11.59
CA SER A 41 -41.70 32.29 -11.07
C SER A 41 -40.89 30.99 -11.24
N ILE A 42 -40.04 30.95 -12.27
CA ILE A 42 -39.06 29.88 -12.46
C ILE A 42 -37.95 30.12 -11.44
N ILE A 43 -38.04 29.46 -10.29
CA ILE A 43 -36.94 29.39 -9.33
C ILE A 43 -35.92 28.41 -9.91
N THR A 44 -34.91 28.95 -10.60
CA THR A 44 -33.74 28.18 -11.04
C THR A 44 -32.92 27.80 -9.81
N GLY A 45 -33.29 26.69 -9.17
CA GLY A 45 -32.52 26.12 -8.07
C GLY A 45 -31.18 25.62 -8.61
N THR A 46 -30.12 26.41 -8.47
CA THR A 46 -28.76 25.98 -8.74
C THR A 46 -28.41 24.90 -7.72
N CYS A 47 -28.57 23.64 -8.10
CA CYS A 47 -28.11 22.51 -7.29
C CYS A 47 -26.58 22.48 -7.39
N LEU A 48 -25.92 23.07 -6.39
CA LEU A 48 -24.47 23.00 -6.26
C LEU A 48 -24.11 21.58 -5.80
N LEU A 49 -23.80 20.69 -6.74
CA LEU A 49 -23.26 19.37 -6.45
C LEU A 49 -21.81 19.55 -5.98
N VAL A 50 -21.63 19.62 -4.66
CA VAL A 50 -20.31 19.52 -4.05
C VAL A 50 -19.89 18.06 -4.11
N PHE A 51 -19.12 17.70 -5.13
CA PHE A 51 -18.42 16.43 -5.16
C PHE A 51 -17.23 16.53 -4.19
N SER A 52 -17.44 16.20 -2.92
CA SER A 52 -16.31 15.94 -2.03
C SER A 52 -15.73 14.58 -2.40
N SER A 53 -14.55 14.56 -3.00
CA SER A 53 -13.78 13.32 -3.11
C SER A 53 -13.45 12.85 -1.70
N ALA A 54 -13.93 11.66 -1.33
CA ALA A 54 -13.60 11.08 -0.04
C ALA A 54 -12.13 10.62 -0.09
N VAL A 55 -11.23 11.46 0.41
CA VAL A 55 -9.82 11.10 0.56
C VAL A 55 -9.74 9.95 1.57
N SER A 56 -8.98 8.90 1.24
CA SER A 56 -8.72 7.85 2.22
C SER A 56 -7.85 8.43 3.33
N ALA A 57 -8.24 8.25 4.59
CA ALA A 57 -7.35 8.52 5.70
C ALA A 57 -6.42 7.31 5.90
N ALA A 58 -5.19 7.58 6.34
CA ALA A 58 -4.27 6.55 6.79
C ALA A 58 -4.89 5.76 7.95
N VAL A 59 -4.62 4.46 7.97
CA VAL A 59 -4.95 3.60 9.11
C VAL A 59 -3.92 3.76 10.21
N TYR A 60 -2.68 4.04 9.82
CA TYR A 60 -1.58 4.35 10.72
C TYR A 60 -0.73 5.47 10.15
N THR A 61 -0.29 6.39 11.02
CA THR A 61 0.67 7.46 10.70
C THR A 61 1.90 7.29 11.59
N GLY A 62 3.04 6.97 10.99
CA GLY A 62 4.35 6.93 11.63
C GLY A 62 5.12 8.23 11.45
N ASP A 63 6.39 8.22 11.86
CA ASP A 63 7.27 9.39 11.78
C ASP A 63 7.76 9.63 10.34
N GLY A 64 8.01 8.55 9.59
CA GLY A 64 8.48 8.58 8.21
C GLY A 64 7.48 7.99 7.23
N VAL A 65 6.53 7.17 7.67
CA VAL A 65 5.71 6.33 6.81
C VAL A 65 4.24 6.29 7.27
N GLU A 66 3.31 6.32 6.32
CA GLU A 66 1.90 6.07 6.54
C GLU A 66 1.46 4.72 5.96
N MET A 67 0.52 4.06 6.63
CA MET A 67 -0.06 2.80 6.15
C MET A 67 -1.56 2.97 5.89
N TYR A 68 -1.99 2.50 4.74
CA TYR A 68 -3.37 2.50 4.28
C TYR A 68 -3.84 1.07 4.06
N LEU A 69 -5.02 0.75 4.58
CA LEU A 69 -5.73 -0.47 4.27
C LEU A 69 -6.98 -0.09 3.50
N LYS A 70 -7.22 -0.71 2.34
CA LYS A 70 -8.53 -0.55 1.72
C LYS A 70 -8.89 -1.64 0.75
N LYS A 71 -10.20 -1.82 0.65
CA LYS A 71 -10.83 -2.67 -0.35
C LYS A 71 -10.68 -2.14 -1.77
N ASN A 72 -10.55 -0.82 -2.04
CA ASN A 72 -10.49 -0.30 -3.43
C ASN A 72 -10.16 1.22 -3.64
N THR A 73 -9.66 1.99 -2.66
CA THR A 73 -9.42 3.44 -2.91
C THR A 73 -8.25 3.96 -2.09
N PHE A 74 -7.05 3.72 -2.58
CA PHE A 74 -5.87 4.44 -2.12
C PHE A 74 -5.97 5.92 -2.49
N PRO A 75 -5.24 6.82 -1.80
CA PRO A 75 -5.05 8.17 -2.30
C PRO A 75 -4.56 8.14 -3.76
N GLU A 76 -4.86 9.19 -4.53
CA GLU A 76 -4.27 9.32 -5.87
C GLU A 76 -2.77 9.50 -5.71
N LEU A 77 -2.02 8.50 -6.17
CA LEU A 77 -0.57 8.45 -6.12
C LEU A 77 0.04 8.52 -7.53
N PRO A 78 1.36 8.72 -7.61
CA PRO A 78 2.12 8.46 -8.83
C PRO A 78 1.81 7.11 -9.49
N VAL A 79 2.23 6.96 -10.75
CA VAL A 79 1.98 5.76 -11.56
C VAL A 79 2.70 4.57 -10.95
N GLU A 80 1.92 3.64 -10.41
CA GLU A 80 2.40 2.39 -9.83
C GLU A 80 3.04 1.46 -10.87
N GLU A 81 4.24 0.95 -10.56
CA GLU A 81 4.93 -0.02 -11.41
C GLU A 81 4.83 -1.43 -10.83
N LYS A 82 4.42 -2.38 -11.67
CA LYS A 82 4.26 -3.79 -11.26
C LYS A 82 5.60 -4.49 -11.09
N VAL A 83 5.73 -5.32 -10.07
CA VAL A 83 6.88 -6.21 -9.89
C VAL A 83 6.63 -7.57 -10.55
N PHE A 84 7.44 -7.91 -11.54
CA PHE A 84 7.39 -9.18 -12.26
C PHE A 84 8.40 -10.16 -11.67
N LEU A 85 7.93 -11.08 -10.85
CA LEU A 85 8.74 -12.08 -10.17
C LEU A 85 9.39 -13.07 -11.14
N ASN A 86 10.64 -13.42 -10.85
CA ASN A 86 11.30 -14.57 -11.44
C ASN A 86 10.81 -15.84 -10.76
N LYS A 87 10.66 -16.94 -11.50
CA LYS A 87 10.34 -18.25 -10.89
C LYS A 87 11.58 -18.74 -10.15
N ASP A 88 11.47 -18.87 -8.85
CA ASP A 88 12.55 -19.33 -7.98
C ASP A 88 11.99 -20.05 -6.75
N SER A 89 12.85 -20.81 -6.09
CA SER A 89 12.61 -21.34 -4.75
C SER A 89 13.88 -21.21 -3.92
N SER A 90 13.93 -20.19 -3.08
CA SER A 90 15.10 -19.86 -2.26
C SER A 90 14.70 -18.93 -1.11
N SER A 91 15.60 -18.68 -0.16
CA SER A 91 15.37 -17.66 0.88
C SER A 91 15.43 -16.23 0.34
N HIS A 92 15.84 -16.04 -0.92
CA HIS A 92 16.07 -14.74 -1.56
C HIS A 92 15.60 -14.77 -3.01
N VAL A 93 14.39 -14.28 -3.25
CA VAL A 93 13.78 -14.23 -4.59
C VAL A 93 13.71 -12.79 -5.09
N SER A 94 13.61 -12.59 -6.40
CA SER A 94 13.60 -11.25 -7.00
C SER A 94 12.57 -11.10 -8.10
N GLY A 95 12.21 -9.85 -8.38
CA GLY A 95 11.39 -9.47 -9.53
C GLY A 95 11.82 -8.14 -10.13
N ASN A 96 11.54 -7.97 -11.41
CA ASN A 96 11.86 -6.76 -12.17
C ASN A 96 10.69 -5.77 -12.13
N VAL A 97 10.97 -4.47 -12.09
CA VAL A 97 9.95 -3.42 -11.95
C VAL A 97 9.47 -2.94 -13.32
N GLY A 98 8.16 -2.82 -13.53
CA GLY A 98 7.55 -2.31 -14.76
C GLY A 98 7.55 -3.29 -15.94
N SER A 99 8.63 -4.06 -16.13
CA SER A 99 8.70 -5.15 -17.11
C SER A 99 9.71 -6.24 -16.73
N ARG A 100 9.62 -7.43 -17.34
CA ARG A 100 10.57 -8.54 -17.13
C ARG A 100 12.02 -8.25 -17.57
N LEU A 101 12.26 -7.20 -18.33
CA LEU A 101 13.58 -6.85 -18.86
C LEU A 101 14.14 -5.58 -18.21
N ASP A 102 13.39 -4.95 -17.31
CA ASP A 102 13.85 -3.75 -16.61
C ASP A 102 15.00 -4.11 -15.65
N PRO A 103 16.12 -3.37 -15.64
CA PRO A 103 17.25 -3.68 -14.76
C PRO A 103 16.96 -3.42 -13.28
N ARG A 104 15.92 -2.63 -12.94
CA ARG A 104 15.53 -2.35 -11.56
C ARG A 104 14.90 -3.60 -10.95
N LEU A 105 15.40 -3.97 -9.77
CA LEU A 105 14.99 -5.17 -9.05
C LEU A 105 14.37 -4.81 -7.71
N VAL A 106 13.32 -5.54 -7.37
CA VAL A 106 12.84 -5.69 -5.99
C VAL A 106 13.21 -7.09 -5.53
N THR A 107 13.80 -7.18 -4.35
CA THR A 107 14.20 -8.42 -3.72
C THR A 107 13.33 -8.70 -2.51
N PHE A 108 13.04 -9.98 -2.33
CA PHE A 108 12.24 -10.51 -1.25
C PHE A 108 13.09 -11.55 -0.53
N SER A 109 13.30 -11.36 0.77
CA SER A 109 14.11 -12.27 1.57
C SER A 109 13.37 -12.74 2.81
N SER A 110 13.63 -13.97 3.23
CA SER A 110 13.15 -14.51 4.49
C SER A 110 14.30 -15.16 5.24
N SER A 111 14.35 -14.92 6.55
CA SER A 111 15.31 -15.57 7.46
C SER A 111 14.80 -16.91 7.98
N THR A 112 13.50 -17.18 7.85
CA THR A 112 12.81 -18.36 8.40
C THR A 112 12.33 -19.31 7.32
N ASP A 113 11.99 -18.79 6.14
CA ASP A 113 11.24 -19.54 5.13
C ASP A 113 12.02 -19.68 3.82
N ILE A 114 11.77 -20.77 3.10
CA ILE A 114 12.10 -20.86 1.67
C ILE A 114 10.91 -20.29 0.88
N LEU A 115 11.17 -19.21 0.15
CA LEU A 115 10.17 -18.50 -0.63
C LEU A 115 10.03 -19.16 -2.00
N SER A 116 8.81 -19.58 -2.33
CA SER A 116 8.44 -20.11 -3.63
C SER A 116 7.68 -19.06 -4.42
N THR A 117 8.21 -18.72 -5.59
CA THR A 117 7.60 -17.76 -6.51
C THR A 117 7.17 -18.40 -7.81
N THR A 118 6.16 -17.78 -8.41
CA THR A 118 5.73 -18.08 -9.79
C THR A 118 6.12 -16.93 -10.70
N ASN A 119 6.32 -17.19 -11.99
CA ASN A 119 6.80 -16.17 -12.92
C ASN A 119 5.72 -15.11 -13.22
N GLY A 120 6.08 -13.83 -13.19
CA GLY A 120 5.25 -12.69 -13.60
C GLY A 120 4.68 -11.89 -12.43
N PHE A 121 3.54 -11.24 -12.63
CA PHE A 121 2.86 -10.46 -11.57
C PHE A 121 2.10 -11.41 -10.64
N ALA A 122 2.88 -12.14 -9.85
CA ALA A 122 2.44 -13.40 -9.30
C ALA A 122 2.47 -13.41 -7.77
N THR A 123 2.56 -14.60 -7.19
CA THR A 123 2.44 -14.85 -5.76
C THR A 123 3.77 -15.31 -5.18
N ILE A 124 4.06 -14.87 -3.96
CA ILE A 124 5.12 -15.35 -3.08
C ILE A 124 4.46 -16.11 -1.93
N LYS A 125 4.92 -17.32 -1.66
CA LYS A 125 4.46 -18.17 -0.56
C LYS A 125 5.66 -18.88 0.08
N ALA A 126 5.52 -19.34 1.31
CA ALA A 126 6.49 -20.25 1.90
C ALA A 126 6.30 -21.68 1.33
N GLU A 127 7.38 -22.45 1.23
CA GLU A 127 7.29 -23.87 0.82
C GLU A 127 6.70 -24.78 1.90
N ASP A 128 6.94 -24.46 3.16
CA ASP A 128 6.48 -25.18 4.34
C ASP A 128 5.07 -24.79 4.81
N GLY A 129 4.51 -23.71 4.26
CA GLY A 129 3.10 -23.39 4.40
C GLY A 129 2.81 -21.90 4.57
N LEU A 130 3.02 -21.39 5.78
CA LEU A 130 2.75 -19.98 6.14
C LEU A 130 4.06 -19.20 6.13
N LEU A 131 3.99 -17.95 5.67
CA LEU A 131 5.09 -17.00 5.75
C LEU A 131 5.21 -16.47 7.19
N ASN A 132 6.39 -16.65 7.78
CA ASN A 132 6.72 -16.13 9.10
C ASN A 132 7.35 -14.74 9.02
N SER A 133 8.22 -14.53 8.04
CA SER A 133 8.89 -13.25 7.85
C SER A 133 9.24 -13.06 6.39
N ILE A 134 9.03 -11.85 5.87
CA ILE A 134 9.52 -11.44 4.57
C ILE A 134 9.99 -10.00 4.62
N THR A 135 11.15 -9.74 4.06
CA THR A 135 11.73 -8.40 3.92
C THR A 135 11.78 -8.06 2.44
N ILE A 136 11.22 -6.92 2.10
CA ILE A 136 11.10 -6.38 0.75
C ILE A 136 12.07 -5.19 0.65
N THR A 137 12.97 -5.23 -0.33
CA THR A 137 13.95 -4.17 -0.57
C THR A 137 14.13 -3.93 -2.06
N ALA A 138 14.62 -2.76 -2.46
CA ALA A 138 15.01 -2.47 -3.84
C ALA A 138 16.52 -2.19 -3.91
N PRO A 139 17.40 -3.18 -4.13
CA PRO A 139 18.83 -2.97 -4.05
C PRO A 139 19.32 -1.87 -4.99
N GLY A 140 20.00 -0.85 -4.43
CA GLY A 140 20.47 0.31 -5.17
C GLY A 140 19.43 1.43 -5.35
N TYR A 141 18.22 1.27 -4.78
CA TYR A 141 17.14 2.25 -4.83
C TYR A 141 16.49 2.44 -3.46
N TRP A 142 15.88 3.60 -3.26
CA TRP A 142 14.80 3.82 -2.28
C TRP A 142 13.47 3.91 -3.04
N PHE A 143 12.34 3.67 -2.37
CA PHE A 143 11.00 3.73 -2.99
C PHE A 143 10.05 4.63 -2.21
N GLU A 144 9.11 5.27 -2.91
CA GLU A 144 8.14 6.20 -2.30
C GLU A 144 6.97 5.44 -1.67
N ASP A 145 6.49 4.38 -2.32
CA ASP A 145 5.40 3.56 -1.84
C ASP A 145 5.63 2.07 -2.14
N LEU A 146 4.84 1.24 -1.47
CA LEU A 146 4.76 -0.18 -1.71
C LEU A 146 3.32 -0.62 -1.55
N ILE A 147 2.78 -1.24 -2.59
CA ILE A 147 1.45 -1.81 -2.59
C ILE A 147 1.55 -3.32 -2.75
N PHE A 148 0.81 -4.07 -1.94
CA PHE A 148 0.73 -5.52 -2.08
C PHE A 148 -0.60 -6.04 -1.55
N SER A 149 -0.97 -7.22 -2.03
CA SER A 149 -2.12 -7.96 -1.56
C SER A 149 -1.65 -9.12 -0.67
N VAL A 150 -2.29 -9.30 0.48
CA VAL A 150 -2.07 -10.46 1.35
C VAL A 150 -3.28 -11.38 1.33
N ASP A 151 -2.97 -12.68 1.41
CA ASP A 151 -3.95 -13.71 1.67
C ASP A 151 -3.63 -14.34 3.03
N LEU A 152 -4.61 -14.35 3.92
CA LEU A 152 -4.47 -14.84 5.28
C LEU A 152 -5.08 -16.24 5.36
N SER A 153 -4.41 -17.17 6.05
CA SER A 153 -5.03 -18.46 6.34
C SER A 153 -6.17 -18.25 7.34
N SER A 154 -7.29 -18.93 7.09
CA SER A 154 -8.43 -19.00 8.01
C SER A 154 -8.67 -20.44 8.41
N SER A 155 -8.70 -20.71 9.70
CA SER A 155 -9.24 -21.97 10.23
C SER A 155 -10.76 -21.99 9.96
N ARG A 156 -11.32 -23.16 9.60
CA ARG A 156 -12.73 -23.28 9.17
C ARG A 156 -13.67 -22.60 10.18
N GLY A 157 -14.36 -21.54 9.74
CA GLY A 157 -15.35 -20.81 10.54
C GLY A 157 -14.80 -19.69 11.42
N GLN A 158 -13.47 -19.46 11.44
CA GLN A 158 -12.84 -18.37 12.17
C GLN A 158 -12.56 -17.18 11.24
N LYS A 159 -12.79 -15.96 11.74
CA LYS A 159 -12.39 -14.75 11.02
C LYS A 159 -10.88 -14.80 10.74
N PRO A 160 -10.40 -14.35 9.56
CA PRO A 160 -8.97 -14.30 9.29
C PRO A 160 -8.26 -13.49 10.36
N ASN A 161 -7.17 -14.04 10.92
CA ASN A 161 -6.28 -13.42 11.89
C ASN A 161 -6.94 -12.70 13.07
N THR A 162 -7.44 -13.46 14.03
CA THR A 162 -7.86 -12.92 15.33
C THR A 162 -6.71 -12.72 16.32
N ASN A 163 -5.45 -12.97 15.91
CA ASN A 163 -4.32 -13.15 16.82
C ASN A 163 -3.37 -11.94 16.91
N LEU A 164 -3.69 -10.83 16.22
CA LEU A 164 -2.86 -9.62 16.27
C LEU A 164 -1.39 -9.88 15.88
N ASP A 165 -1.12 -10.96 15.14
CA ASP A 165 0.23 -11.52 15.02
C ASP A 165 1.03 -10.94 13.85
N LEU A 166 0.35 -10.16 12.99
CA LEU A 166 0.99 -9.52 11.85
C LEU A 166 1.49 -8.15 12.24
N ALA A 167 2.78 -7.94 12.04
CA ALA A 167 3.41 -6.64 12.11
C ALA A 167 4.03 -6.30 10.76
N VAL A 168 3.82 -5.06 10.33
CA VAL A 168 4.49 -4.47 9.18
C VAL A 168 5.47 -3.44 9.72
N THR A 169 6.73 -3.53 9.35
CA THR A 169 7.78 -2.60 9.75
C THR A 169 8.37 -1.96 8.51
N ALA A 170 8.38 -0.64 8.44
CA ALA A 170 9.02 0.10 7.35
C ALA A 170 10.25 0.83 7.90
N GLU A 171 11.36 0.73 7.17
CA GLU A 171 12.59 1.46 7.47
C GLU A 171 12.82 2.49 6.37
N ASP A 172 12.99 3.75 6.74
CA ASP A 172 13.30 4.82 5.80
C ASP A 172 14.81 4.90 5.50
N ARG A 173 15.17 5.75 4.54
CA ARG A 173 16.57 5.98 4.13
C ARG A 173 17.46 6.57 5.24
N SER A 174 16.89 7.09 6.32
CA SER A 174 17.61 7.61 7.49
C SER A 174 17.84 6.54 8.56
N GLY A 175 17.24 5.36 8.40
CA GLY A 175 17.23 4.28 9.38
C GLY A 175 16.14 4.43 10.44
N THR A 176 15.18 5.35 10.24
CA THR A 176 14.01 5.46 11.11
C THR A 176 13.08 4.30 10.83
N ILE A 177 12.59 3.65 11.90
CA ILE A 177 11.77 2.45 11.82
C ILE A 177 10.37 2.78 12.33
N ASP A 178 9.37 2.60 11.46
CA ASP A 178 7.96 2.66 11.80
C ASP A 178 7.39 1.24 11.86
N THR A 179 6.75 0.87 12.97
CA THR A 179 6.13 -0.45 13.15
C THR A 179 4.62 -0.33 13.30
N PHE A 180 3.90 -1.05 12.45
CA PHE A 180 2.45 -1.15 12.40
C PHE A 180 2.01 -2.52 12.93
N THR A 181 1.49 -2.56 14.16
CA THR A 181 0.90 -3.75 14.77
C THR A 181 -0.63 -3.66 14.78
N ASP A 182 -1.29 -4.77 15.08
CA ASP A 182 -2.73 -4.83 15.42
C ASP A 182 -3.73 -4.41 14.33
N TRP A 183 -3.23 -4.07 13.15
CA TRP A 183 -3.99 -3.62 11.98
C TRP A 183 -4.92 -4.71 11.40
N THR A 184 -4.82 -5.93 11.89
CA THR A 184 -5.64 -7.08 11.47
C THR A 184 -6.99 -7.17 12.19
N THR A 185 -7.18 -6.45 13.30
CA THR A 185 -8.47 -6.43 14.01
C THR A 185 -9.50 -5.47 13.43
N LEU A 186 -9.12 -4.70 12.41
CA LEU A 186 -10.04 -3.82 11.72
C LEU A 186 -11.16 -4.65 11.08
N SER A 187 -12.42 -4.24 11.21
CA SER A 187 -13.58 -5.07 10.84
C SER A 187 -13.71 -5.42 9.34
N ASP A 188 -12.76 -4.96 8.52
CA ASP A 188 -12.90 -4.82 7.07
C ASP A 188 -12.13 -5.89 6.28
N TRP A 189 -11.49 -6.84 6.98
CA TRP A 189 -10.78 -7.97 6.37
C TRP A 189 -11.75 -8.92 5.66
N VAL A 190 -11.51 -9.11 4.36
CA VAL A 190 -12.22 -10.10 3.55
C VAL A 190 -11.26 -11.20 3.13
N ASN A 191 -11.76 -12.42 3.06
CA ASN A 191 -10.93 -13.56 2.66
C ASN A 191 -10.43 -13.37 1.22
N GLY A 192 -9.12 -13.51 1.00
CA GLY A 192 -8.51 -13.60 -0.34
C GLY A 192 -8.03 -12.31 -1.01
N GLN A 193 -8.36 -11.10 -0.54
CA GLN A 193 -7.97 -9.84 -1.22
C GLN A 193 -7.86 -8.64 -0.26
N ASN A 194 -6.81 -8.60 0.56
CA ASN A 194 -6.53 -7.44 1.40
C ASN A 194 -5.33 -6.70 0.82
N ARG A 195 -5.62 -5.55 0.21
CA ARG A 195 -4.60 -4.69 -0.39
C ARG A 195 -4.11 -3.68 0.65
N ILE A 196 -2.81 -3.67 0.85
CA ILE A 196 -2.10 -2.81 1.78
C ILE A 196 -1.25 -1.88 0.94
N MET A 197 -1.22 -0.62 1.35
CA MET A 197 -0.35 0.38 0.80
C MET A 197 0.44 0.98 1.96
N ILE A 198 1.74 1.09 1.74
CA ILE A 198 2.68 1.75 2.64
C ILE A 198 3.27 2.89 1.83
N VAL A 199 3.27 4.10 2.36
CA VAL A 199 3.74 5.28 1.65
C VAL A 199 4.65 6.10 2.55
N SER A 200 5.77 6.51 1.99
CA SER A 200 6.67 7.45 2.64
C SER A 200 6.03 8.82 2.74
N THR A 201 6.30 9.49 3.86
CA THR A 201 6.05 10.92 4.00
C THR A 201 7.13 11.71 3.24
N GLU A 202 6.84 12.98 2.95
CA GLU A 202 7.66 13.80 2.07
C GLU A 202 9.14 13.85 2.51
N GLY A 203 10.02 13.26 1.69
CA GLY A 203 11.47 13.22 1.94
C GLY A 203 11.96 11.99 2.73
N ASN A 204 11.09 11.10 3.18
CA ASN A 204 11.43 9.92 3.97
C ASN A 204 11.29 8.62 3.15
N LEU A 205 11.93 8.59 1.97
CA LEU A 205 11.88 7.43 1.07
C LEU A 205 12.22 6.14 1.80
N MET A 206 11.48 5.07 1.51
CA MET A 206 11.65 3.78 2.15
C MET A 206 12.85 3.02 1.60
N GLN A 207 13.57 2.36 2.49
CA GLN A 207 14.65 1.43 2.17
C GLN A 207 14.18 -0.02 2.25
N SER A 208 13.39 -0.36 3.27
CA SER A 208 12.90 -1.72 3.45
C SER A 208 11.49 -1.75 4.04
N VAL A 209 10.75 -2.81 3.70
CA VAL A 209 9.50 -3.15 4.37
C VAL A 209 9.58 -4.61 4.79
N THR A 210 9.42 -4.86 6.08
CA THR A 210 9.38 -6.20 6.67
C THR A 210 7.98 -6.53 7.13
N ILE A 211 7.46 -7.68 6.73
CA ILE A 211 6.19 -8.22 7.21
C ILE A 211 6.52 -9.45 8.03
N THR A 212 6.06 -9.48 9.27
CA THR A 212 6.28 -10.60 10.19
C THR A 212 4.94 -11.13 10.69
N SER A 213 4.88 -12.44 10.91
CA SER A 213 3.78 -13.18 11.53
C SER A 213 4.37 -13.93 12.72
N GLN A 214 4.17 -13.42 13.94
CA GLN A 214 4.75 -14.03 15.15
C GLN A 214 4.20 -15.44 15.41
N ALA A 215 2.94 -15.70 15.04
CA ALA A 215 2.33 -17.00 15.22
C ALA A 215 2.55 -17.87 13.97
N GLY A 216 3.72 -18.50 13.89
CA GLY A 216 3.97 -19.63 12.98
C GLY A 216 3.16 -20.90 13.29
N LEU A 217 2.12 -20.82 14.12
CA LEU A 217 1.35 -21.97 14.58
C LEU A 217 -0.04 -21.99 13.98
N GLU A 218 -0.28 -23.05 13.22
CA GLU A 218 -1.45 -23.43 12.40
C GLU A 218 -2.85 -23.23 13.00
N SER A 219 -2.97 -22.89 14.29
CA SER A 219 -4.26 -22.79 14.97
C SER A 219 -4.99 -21.45 14.78
N PHE A 220 -4.30 -20.34 14.49
CA PHE A 220 -4.90 -19.00 14.62
C PHE A 220 -4.99 -18.17 13.34
N GLY A 221 -4.61 -18.74 12.19
CA GLY A 221 -4.48 -18.00 10.94
C GLY A 221 -3.17 -17.21 10.91
N GLY A 222 -2.54 -17.17 9.74
CA GLY A 222 -1.25 -16.50 9.52
C GLY A 222 -1.12 -16.06 8.07
N LEU A 223 0.02 -15.48 7.71
CA LEU A 223 0.26 -15.00 6.35
C LEU A 223 0.47 -16.18 5.39
N LYS A 224 -0.50 -16.48 4.54
CA LYS A 224 -0.38 -17.61 3.60
C LYS A 224 0.49 -17.25 2.40
N GLN A 225 0.28 -16.06 1.85
CA GLN A 225 0.96 -15.61 0.64
C GLN A 225 0.81 -14.10 0.43
N ILE A 226 1.77 -13.53 -0.30
CA ILE A 226 1.76 -12.14 -0.78
C ILE A 226 1.63 -12.15 -2.30
N LYS A 227 0.89 -11.19 -2.84
CA LYS A 227 0.55 -11.10 -4.26
C LYS A 227 0.59 -9.66 -4.74
N GLN A 228 0.64 -9.50 -6.05
CA GLN A 228 0.36 -8.23 -6.72
C GLN A 228 1.17 -7.07 -6.15
N ILE A 229 2.49 -7.25 -6.12
CA ILE A 229 3.41 -6.26 -5.56
C ILE A 229 3.64 -5.16 -6.60
N GLU A 230 3.38 -3.93 -6.20
CA GLU A 230 3.58 -2.72 -6.98
C GLU A 230 4.44 -1.76 -6.15
N VAL A 231 5.28 -1.00 -6.83
CA VAL A 231 6.23 -0.05 -6.24
C VAL A 231 6.28 1.20 -7.11
N SER A 232 6.44 2.36 -6.49
CA SER A 232 6.67 3.62 -7.20
C SER A 232 7.82 4.43 -6.57
N GLY A 233 8.18 5.54 -7.23
CA GLY A 233 9.18 6.48 -6.72
C GLY A 233 10.59 5.93 -6.55
N LEU A 234 10.99 4.93 -7.36
CA LEU A 234 12.32 4.33 -7.28
C LEU A 234 13.43 5.35 -7.55
N THR A 235 14.12 5.77 -6.49
CA THR A 235 15.18 6.77 -6.51
C THR A 235 16.53 6.08 -6.26
N PRO A 236 17.52 6.19 -7.17
CA PRO A 236 18.82 5.58 -6.99
C PRO A 236 19.51 6.02 -5.70
N VAL A 237 20.07 5.07 -4.94
CA VAL A 237 20.88 5.36 -3.76
C VAL A 237 22.20 5.98 -4.20
N PRO A 238 22.57 7.18 -3.71
CA PRO A 238 23.84 7.81 -4.04
C PRO A 238 25.02 6.91 -3.69
N VAL A 239 25.87 6.61 -4.68
CA VAL A 239 27.11 5.87 -4.45
C VAL A 239 28.03 6.75 -3.58
N PRO A 240 28.56 6.23 -2.46
CA PRO A 240 29.45 7.00 -1.59
C PRO A 240 30.62 7.60 -2.39
N ALA A 241 30.92 8.88 -2.17
CA ALA A 241 32.04 9.57 -2.81
C ALA A 241 33.39 8.87 -2.56
N SER A 242 33.48 8.04 -1.52
CA SER A 242 34.62 7.19 -1.23
C SER A 242 34.95 6.20 -2.35
N LEU A 243 33.97 5.68 -3.10
CA LEU A 243 34.22 4.79 -4.24
C LEU A 243 34.86 5.56 -5.41
N TRP A 244 34.42 6.79 -5.65
CA TRP A 244 35.05 7.69 -6.61
C TRP A 244 36.47 8.08 -6.19
N LEU A 245 36.67 8.36 -4.90
CA LEU A 245 38.00 8.64 -4.35
C LEU A 245 38.92 7.42 -4.41
N LEU A 246 38.40 6.22 -4.15
CA LEU A 246 39.16 4.98 -4.27
C LEU A 246 39.56 4.72 -5.73
N GLY A 247 38.61 4.87 -6.66
CA GLY A 247 38.87 4.70 -8.09
C GLY A 247 39.89 5.71 -8.62
N SER A 248 39.72 6.99 -8.30
CA SER A 248 40.66 8.05 -8.71
C SER A 248 42.01 7.93 -8.01
N GLY A 249 42.03 7.57 -6.73
CA GLY A 249 43.24 7.31 -5.96
C GLY A 249 44.06 6.15 -6.54
N LEU A 250 43.41 5.05 -6.94
CA LEU A 250 44.08 3.90 -7.54
C LEU A 250 44.71 4.24 -8.90
N ILE A 251 43.99 5.00 -9.75
CA ILE A 251 44.53 5.50 -11.03
C ILE A 251 45.75 6.39 -10.78
N GLY A 252 45.68 7.27 -9.76
CA GLY A 252 46.81 8.10 -9.34
C GLY A 252 48.03 7.27 -8.94
N LEU A 253 47.84 6.21 -8.15
CA LEU A 253 48.93 5.32 -7.73
C LEU A 253 49.56 4.54 -8.89
N ILE A 254 48.75 4.06 -9.85
CA ILE A 254 49.27 3.41 -11.07
C ILE A 254 50.12 4.38 -11.89
N GLY A 255 49.69 5.64 -12.01
CA GLY A 255 50.46 6.70 -12.67
C GLY A 255 51.82 6.94 -11.99
N LEU A 256 51.85 7.00 -10.66
CA LEU A 256 53.08 7.16 -9.89
C LEU A 256 54.02 5.95 -10.01
N ALA A 257 53.47 4.73 -10.03
CA ALA A 257 54.26 3.51 -10.19
C ALA A 257 54.96 3.43 -11.55
N LYS A 258 54.31 3.87 -12.63
CA LYS A 258 54.92 3.92 -13.98
C LYS A 258 56.08 4.91 -14.07
N ARG A 259 56.02 6.03 -13.34
CA ARG A 259 57.08 7.07 -13.38
C ARG A 259 58.42 6.59 -12.81
N LYS A 260 58.43 5.58 -11.93
CA LYS A 260 59.68 5.06 -11.32
C LYS A 260 60.46 4.05 -12.19
N ARG A 261 59.94 3.66 -13.36
CA ARG A 261 60.61 2.70 -14.28
C ARG A 261 61.30 3.36 -15.48
N VAL A 262 61.33 4.69 -15.54
CA VAL A 262 62.10 5.48 -16.51
C VAL A 262 63.19 6.21 -15.75
#